data_AF-A0A932NUC4-F1
#
_entry.id   AF-A0A932NUC4-F1
#
_cell.length_a   1.000
_cell.length_b   1.000
_cell.length_c   1.000
_cell.angle_alpha   90.00
_cell.angle_beta   90.00
_cell.angle_gamma   90.00
#
_symmetry.space_group_name_H-M   'P 1'
#
loop_
_entity.id
_entity.type
_entity.pdbx_description
1 polymer ?
#
loop_
_entity_poly.entity_id
_entity_poly.type
_entity_poly.pdbx_seq_one_letter_code
_entity_poly.pdbx_strand_id
1 'polypeptide(L)'
;MGYREPTPIQRAAIPAILAGRDLIGCAQTGTGKTAAYLLPVLHRLLQDTARGPRVLVVLPTRELAVQVDAHRRELACHSSLRGAAIYGGVPLGPQADALHAKVDVVTATPGRLLDHL
;
A
#
# COMPACT_ATOMS: atom_id res chain seq x y z
N MET A 1 10.63 12.26 -4.12
CA MET A 1 9.70 12.46 -2.99
C MET A 1 10.13 13.51 -1.96
N GLY A 2 11.41 13.87 -1.82
CA GLY A 2 11.80 15.08 -1.04
C GLY A 2 11.65 14.97 0.49
N TYR A 3 11.47 13.78 1.03
CA TYR A 3 11.50 13.54 2.48
C TYR A 3 12.89 13.90 3.04
N ARG A 4 12.93 14.89 3.94
CA ARG A 4 14.15 15.25 4.68
C ARG A 4 14.07 14.83 6.14
N GLU A 5 12.90 15.04 6.73
CA GLU A 5 12.60 14.71 8.12
C GLU A 5 11.26 13.97 8.20
N PRO A 6 11.12 12.98 9.10
CA PRO A 6 9.86 12.28 9.29
C PRO A 6 8.79 13.22 9.87
N THR A 7 7.57 13.17 9.34
CA THR A 7 6.43 13.93 9.87
C THR A 7 6.00 13.40 11.25
N PRO A 8 5.21 14.14 12.05
CA PRO A 8 4.78 13.67 13.37
C PRO A 8 4.10 12.29 13.36
N ILE A 9 3.22 12.04 12.38
CA ILE A 9 2.55 10.74 12.24
C ILE A 9 3.53 9.64 11.82
N GLN A 10 4.54 9.94 11.01
CA GLN A 10 5.59 8.99 10.64
C GLN A 10 6.46 8.62 11.85
N ARG A 11 6.90 9.61 12.64
CA ARG A 11 7.69 9.37 13.86
C ARG A 11 6.95 8.49 14.87
N ALA A 12 5.65 8.65 15.00
CA ALA A 12 4.84 7.86 15.91
C ALA A 12 4.52 6.46 15.35
N ALA A 13 4.12 6.36 14.09
CA ALA A 13 3.60 5.11 13.51
C ALA A 13 4.70 4.12 13.10
N ILE A 14 5.80 4.60 12.49
CA ILE A 14 6.82 3.72 11.89
C ILE A 14 7.41 2.74 12.92
N PRO A 15 7.86 3.17 14.11
CA PRO A 15 8.41 2.23 15.10
C PRO A 15 7.37 1.22 15.59
N ALA A 16 6.10 1.61 15.72
CA ALA A 16 5.04 0.72 16.14
C ALA A 16 4.75 -0.38 15.10
N ILE A 17 4.71 -0.03 13.81
CA ILE A 17 4.49 -0.98 12.72
C ILE A 17 5.68 -1.94 12.56
N LEU A 18 6.91 -1.44 12.68
CA LEU A 18 8.11 -2.28 12.66
C LEU A 18 8.14 -3.29 13.81
N ALA A 19 7.62 -2.91 14.98
CA ALA A 19 7.43 -3.81 16.11
C ALA A 19 6.25 -4.80 15.93
N GLY A 20 5.56 -4.78 14.78
CA GLY A 20 4.43 -5.65 14.50
C GLY A 20 3.18 -5.34 15.31
N ARG A 21 3.04 -4.10 15.81
CA ARG A 21 1.87 -3.67 16.59
C ARG A 21 0.80 -3.07 15.68
N ASP A 22 -0.45 -3.36 16.04
CA ASP A 22 -1.61 -2.67 15.47
C ASP A 22 -1.69 -1.23 15.98
N LEU A 23 -2.24 -0.34 15.15
CA LEU A 23 -2.40 1.06 15.50
C LEU A 23 -3.62 1.70 14.84
N ILE A 24 -4.09 2.78 15.48
CA ILE A 24 -5.03 3.73 14.90
C ILE A 24 -4.29 5.07 14.75
N GLY A 25 -4.15 5.55 13.51
CA GLY A 25 -3.43 6.78 13.19
C GLY A 25 -4.36 7.92 12.81
N CYS A 26 -4.51 8.92 13.69
CA CYS A 26 -5.29 10.12 13.41
C CYS A 26 -4.38 11.29 13.02
N ALA A 27 -4.50 11.77 11.79
CA ALA A 27 -3.82 12.98 11.33
C ALA A 27 -4.58 13.61 10.14
N GLN A 28 -4.37 14.89 9.86
CA GLN A 28 -4.96 15.58 8.71
C GLN A 28 -4.48 14.98 7.38
N THR A 29 -5.23 15.10 6.29
CA THR A 29 -4.76 14.76 4.94
C THR A 29 -3.50 15.57 4.59
N GLY A 30 -2.64 15.03 3.72
CA GLY A 30 -1.37 15.68 3.33
C GLY A 30 -0.23 15.59 4.36
N THR A 31 -0.44 14.99 5.54
CA THR A 31 0.57 14.91 6.62
C THR A 31 1.55 13.73 6.52
N GLY A 32 1.60 13.04 5.38
CA GLY A 32 2.53 11.92 5.16
C GLY A 32 2.07 10.57 5.71
N LYS A 33 0.77 10.41 6.00
CA LYS A 33 0.17 9.13 6.46
C LYS A 33 0.50 7.93 5.56
N THR A 34 0.47 8.13 4.24
CA THR A 34 0.75 7.06 3.28
C THR A 34 2.14 6.46 3.45
N ALA A 35 3.18 7.30 3.48
CA ALA A 35 4.53 6.85 3.78
C ALA A 35 4.68 6.31 5.21
N ALA A 36 3.91 6.82 6.18
CA ALA A 36 3.96 6.37 7.57
C ALA A 36 3.66 4.86 7.72
N TYR A 37 2.72 4.32 6.94
CA TYR A 37 2.45 2.88 6.93
C TYR A 37 3.19 2.13 5.80
N LEU A 38 3.37 2.72 4.62
CA LEU A 38 4.02 2.01 3.50
C LEU A 38 5.50 1.75 3.74
N LEU A 39 6.27 2.73 4.24
CA LEU A 39 7.71 2.55 4.45
C LEU A 39 8.06 1.34 5.32
N PRO A 40 7.51 1.20 6.55
CA PRO A 40 7.83 0.04 7.39
C PRO A 40 7.30 -1.27 6.83
N VAL A 41 6.16 -1.25 6.13
CA VAL A 41 5.61 -2.44 5.47
C VAL A 41 6.50 -2.90 4.32
N LEU A 42 6.91 -1.99 3.42
CA LEU A 42 7.83 -2.30 2.33
C LEU A 42 9.17 -2.80 2.86
N HIS A 43 9.70 -2.19 3.93
CA HIS A 43 10.92 -2.67 4.60
C HIS A 43 10.81 -4.14 5.03
N ARG A 44 9.69 -4.53 5.64
CA ARG A 44 9.45 -5.93 6.03
C ARG A 44 9.32 -6.86 4.82
N LEU A 45 8.64 -6.42 3.75
CA LEU A 45 8.48 -7.22 2.53
C LEU A 45 9.79 -7.52 1.81
N LEU A 46 10.81 -6.65 1.95
CA LEU A 46 12.15 -6.87 1.38
C LEU A 46 12.96 -7.94 2.12
N GLN A 47 12.62 -8.21 3.38
CA GLN A 47 13.28 -9.23 4.21
C GLN A 47 12.61 -10.60 4.10
N ASP A 48 11.44 -10.67 3.48
CA ASP A 48 10.63 -11.86 3.33
C ASP A 48 10.69 -12.42 1.90
N THR A 49 10.90 -13.73 1.79
CA THR A 49 10.98 -14.46 0.52
C THR A 49 9.63 -14.91 -0.03
N ALA A 50 8.54 -14.76 0.73
CA ALA A 50 7.20 -15.14 0.29
C ALA A 50 6.77 -14.35 -0.96
N ARG A 51 5.99 -15.00 -1.84
CA ARG A 51 5.50 -14.43 -3.10
C ARG A 51 3.98 -14.43 -3.13
N GLY A 52 3.41 -13.42 -3.77
CA GLY A 52 1.96 -13.21 -3.86
C GLY A 52 1.50 -12.01 -3.04
N PRO A 53 0.18 -11.75 -3.01
CA PRO A 53 -0.37 -10.65 -2.22
C PRO A 53 -0.07 -10.85 -0.74
N ARG A 54 0.76 -9.97 -0.18
CA ARG A 54 1.18 -9.99 1.24
C ARG A 54 0.61 -8.81 2.02
N VAL A 55 0.18 -7.77 1.32
CA VAL A 55 -0.38 -6.54 1.89
C VAL A 55 -1.63 -6.15 1.14
N LEU A 56 -2.68 -5.84 1.89
CA LEU A 56 -3.92 -5.26 1.38
C LEU A 56 -4.14 -3.88 2.03
N VAL A 57 -4.33 -2.85 1.21
CA VAL A 57 -4.70 -1.50 1.64
C VAL A 57 -6.10 -1.19 1.11
N VAL A 58 -7.09 -1.20 1.99
CA VAL A 58 -8.49 -0.91 1.61
C VAL A 58 -8.76 0.58 1.69
N LEU A 59 -9.28 1.16 0.61
CA LEU A 59 -9.47 2.60 0.43
C LEU A 59 -10.90 2.88 -0.04
N PRO A 60 -11.53 3.98 0.40
CA PRO A 60 -12.95 4.20 0.16
C PRO A 60 -13.27 4.62 -1.29
N THR A 61 -12.27 5.11 -2.03
CA THR A 61 -12.46 5.60 -3.41
C THR A 61 -11.38 5.11 -4.36
N ARG A 62 -11.71 5.09 -5.64
CA ARG A 62 -10.80 4.71 -6.73
C ARG A 62 -9.58 5.64 -6.78
N GLU A 63 -9.81 6.94 -6.63
CA GLU A 63 -8.78 7.98 -6.73
C GLU A 63 -7.73 7.77 -5.64
N LEU A 64 -8.16 7.45 -4.41
CA LEU A 64 -7.26 7.13 -3.32
C LEU A 64 -6.52 5.81 -3.55
N ALA A 65 -7.18 4.77 -4.08
CA ALA A 65 -6.52 3.50 -4.45
C ALA A 65 -5.38 3.70 -5.45
N VAL A 66 -5.63 4.47 -6.50
CA VAL A 66 -4.65 4.83 -7.52
C VAL A 66 -3.53 5.70 -6.94
N GLN A 67 -3.87 6.72 -6.14
CA GLN A 67 -2.89 7.61 -5.53
C GLN A 67 -1.95 6.87 -4.58
N VAL A 68 -2.48 5.95 -3.77
CA VAL A 68 -1.66 5.15 -2.85
C VAL A 68 -0.77 4.17 -3.62
N ASP A 69 -1.25 3.52 -4.68
CA ASP A 69 -0.40 2.63 -5.49
C ASP A 69 0.72 3.41 -6.22
N ALA A 70 0.43 4.60 -6.74
CA ALA A 70 1.45 5.48 -7.30
C ALA A 70 2.52 5.85 -6.26
N HIS A 71 2.09 6.21 -5.04
CA HIS A 71 2.99 6.51 -3.94
C HIS A 71 3.83 5.29 -3.53
N ARG A 72 3.22 4.10 -3.47
CA ARG A 72 3.94 2.83 -3.25
C ARG A 72 4.98 2.61 -4.34
N ARG A 73 4.64 2.81 -5.62
CA ARG A 73 5.57 2.64 -6.75
C ARG A 73 6.78 3.55 -6.62
N GLU A 74 6.58 4.80 -6.23
CA GLU A 74 7.68 5.74 -5.99
C GLU A 74 8.55 5.33 -4.78
N LEU A 75 7.95 4.87 -3.68
CA LEU A 75 8.70 4.40 -2.51
C LEU A 75 9.47 3.10 -2.78
N ALA A 76 8.93 2.23 -3.64
CA ALA A 76 9.49 0.91 -3.96
C ALA A 76 10.35 0.91 -5.24
N CYS A 77 10.65 2.08 -5.83
CA CYS A 77 11.21 2.21 -7.17
C CYS A 77 12.58 1.53 -7.38
N HIS A 78 13.35 1.34 -6.30
CA HIS A 78 14.64 0.66 -6.31
C HIS A 78 14.56 -0.78 -5.77
N SER A 79 13.38 -1.40 -5.82
CA SER A 79 13.14 -2.77 -5.37
C SER A 79 12.40 -3.58 -6.41
N SER A 80 12.33 -4.90 -6.20
CA SER A 80 11.50 -5.81 -6.99
C SER A 80 10.04 -5.89 -6.52
N LEU A 81 9.62 -5.10 -5.52
CA LEU A 81 8.27 -5.15 -4.97
C LEU A 81 7.25 -4.57 -5.96
N ARG A 82 6.24 -5.37 -6.28
CA ARG A 82 5.19 -5.03 -7.24
C ARG A 82 3.87 -4.76 -6.51
N GLY A 83 3.01 -3.98 -7.14
CA GLY A 83 1.67 -3.73 -6.61
C GLY A 83 0.65 -3.53 -7.72
N ALA A 84 -0.62 -3.61 -7.34
CA ALA A 84 -1.76 -3.37 -8.21
C ALA A 84 -2.85 -2.61 -7.46
N ALA A 85 -3.49 -1.66 -8.16
CA ALA A 85 -4.69 -0.99 -7.69
C ALA A 85 -5.94 -1.69 -8.25
N ILE A 86 -6.86 -2.06 -7.36
CA ILE A 86 -8.04 -2.87 -7.65
C ILE A 86 -9.30 -2.06 -7.36
N TYR A 87 -10.04 -1.67 -8.39
CA TYR A 87 -11.21 -0.77 -8.26
C TYR A 87 -12.23 -0.93 -9.40
N GLY A 88 -13.46 -0.47 -9.13
CA GLY A 88 -14.59 -0.55 -10.05
C GLY A 88 -14.52 0.44 -11.22
N GLY A 89 -15.39 0.25 -12.22
CA GLY A 89 -15.50 1.13 -13.38
C GLY A 89 -14.42 0.93 -14.46
N VAL A 90 -13.64 -0.16 -14.35
CA VAL A 90 -12.73 -0.64 -15.40
C VAL A 90 -12.87 -2.17 -15.53
N PRO A 91 -12.46 -2.78 -16.66
CA PRO A 91 -12.57 -4.23 -16.87
C PRO A 91 -11.92 -5.05 -15.75
N LEU A 92 -12.52 -6.21 -15.45
CA LEU A 92 -12.03 -7.13 -14.42
C LEU A 92 -10.76 -7.87 -14.85
N GLY A 93 -10.68 -8.28 -16.13
CA GLY A 93 -9.59 -9.10 -16.68
C GLY A 93 -8.19 -8.59 -16.34
N PRO A 94 -7.82 -7.35 -16.70
CA PRO A 94 -6.48 -6.81 -16.41
C PRO A 94 -6.14 -6.77 -14.91
N GLN A 95 -7.15 -6.59 -14.05
CA GLN A 95 -6.96 -6.59 -12.60
C GLN A 95 -6.77 -8.02 -12.07
N ALA A 96 -7.52 -8.99 -12.60
CA ALA A 96 -7.34 -10.41 -12.30
C ALA A 96 -5.95 -10.89 -12.76
N ASP A 97 -5.49 -10.49 -13.95
CA ASP A 97 -4.17 -10.81 -14.46
C ASP A 97 -3.06 -10.25 -13.55
N ALA A 98 -3.23 -9.02 -13.06
CA ALA A 98 -2.30 -8.42 -12.09
C ALA A 98 -2.24 -9.20 -10.77
N LEU A 99 -3.38 -9.70 -10.26
CA LEU A 99 -3.42 -10.54 -9.07
C LEU A 99 -2.75 -11.91 -9.33
N HIS A 100 -3.03 -12.55 -10.48
CA HIS A 100 -2.38 -13.79 -10.90
C HIS A 100 -0.87 -13.64 -11.07
N ALA A 101 -0.39 -12.46 -11.44
CA ALA A 101 1.04 -12.14 -11.54
C ALA A 101 1.76 -12.09 -10.18
N LYS A 102 1.07 -12.36 -9.06
CA LYS A 102 1.60 -12.43 -7.69
C LYS A 102 2.25 -11.11 -7.26
N VAL A 103 1.51 -10.01 -7.39
CA VAL A 103 1.90 -8.70 -6.82
C VAL A 103 1.99 -8.76 -5.30
N ASP A 104 2.85 -7.95 -4.70
CA ASP A 104 3.13 -7.98 -3.26
C ASP A 104 2.16 -7.12 -2.46
N VAL A 105 1.76 -5.98 -3.02
CA VAL A 105 0.87 -5.00 -2.39
C VAL A 105 -0.36 -4.76 -3.26
N VAL A 106 -1.53 -4.94 -2.69
CA VAL A 106 -2.81 -4.62 -3.33
C VAL A 106 -3.41 -3.39 -2.65
N THR A 107 -3.71 -2.34 -3.42
CA THR A 107 -4.58 -1.25 -2.97
C THR A 107 -5.96 -1.50 -3.57
N ALA A 108 -7.05 -1.41 -2.79
CA ALA A 108 -8.35 -1.80 -3.32
C ALA A 108 -9.51 -0.97 -2.78
N THR A 109 -10.56 -0.81 -3.60
CA THR A 109 -11.88 -0.40 -3.10
C THR A 109 -12.70 -1.63 -2.67
N PRO A 110 -13.52 -1.53 -1.60
CA PRO A 110 -14.22 -2.69 -1.05
C PRO A 110 -15.06 -3.46 -2.08
N GLY A 111 -15.87 -2.75 -2.88
CA GLY A 111 -16.75 -3.39 -3.85
C GLY A 111 -15.99 -4.24 -4.88
N ARG A 112 -14.96 -3.67 -5.52
CA ARG A 112 -14.18 -4.42 -6.51
C ARG A 112 -13.33 -5.51 -5.87
N LEU A 113 -12.83 -5.32 -4.65
CA LEU A 113 -12.12 -6.38 -3.94
C LEU A 113 -13.01 -7.62 -3.77
N LEU A 114 -14.28 -7.43 -3.41
CA LEU A 114 -15.24 -8.53 -3.24
C LEU A 114 -15.56 -9.25 -4.56
N ASP A 115 -15.55 -8.56 -5.70
CA ASP A 115 -15.72 -9.19 -7.02
C ASP A 115 -14.62 -10.22 -7.36
N HIS A 116 -13.49 -10.21 -6.62
CA HIS A 116 -12.33 -11.07 -6.83
C HIS A 116 -12.17 -12.20 -5.78
N LEU A 117 -13.05 -12.27 -4.78
CA LEU A 117 -13.06 -13.32 -3.74
C LEU A 117 -14.01 -14.46 -4.10
#